data_AF-A0A0V0H2C8-F1
#
_entry.id   AF-A0A0V0H2C8-F1
#
_cell.length_a   1.000
_cell.length_b   1.000
_cell.length_c   1.000
_cell.angle_alpha   90.00
_cell.angle_beta   90.00
_cell.angle_gamma   90.00
#
_symmetry.space_group_name_H-M   'P 1'
#
loop_
_entity.id
_entity.type
_entity.pdbx_description
1 polymer ?
#
loop_
_entity_poly.entity_id
_entity_poly.type
_entity_poly.pdbx_seq_one_letter_code
_entity_poly.pdbx_strand_id
1 'polypeptide(L)'
;MAYLDIYCLDADGALFDTALLSAVAAFSHLNIPVVSLNDDGRIVLVSEDTVRLKLEKEPVNTEKRKLKLNSLPFSLTCILHKNYILADPTAEEDSIMETIVTVVLDSSYHLVSLNKPGGPVLSHTSVIQDCIALARHRVKELQSVLNEAISDMEVD
;
A
#
# COMPACT_ATOMS: atom_id res chain seq x y z
N MET A 1 4.96 12.51 -12.12
CA MET A 1 5.70 11.49 -11.34
C MET A 1 5.38 11.72 -9.89
N ALA A 2 5.00 10.68 -9.15
CA ALA A 2 4.78 10.77 -7.71
C ALA A 2 5.93 10.07 -6.99
N TYR A 3 6.38 10.66 -5.88
CA TYR A 3 7.38 10.06 -5.00
C TYR A 3 6.67 9.63 -3.72
N LEU A 4 7.06 8.48 -3.19
CA LEU A 4 6.56 7.94 -1.94
C LEU A 4 7.77 7.64 -1.05
N ASP A 5 7.79 8.28 0.12
CA ASP A 5 8.79 8.04 1.15
C ASP A 5 8.13 7.31 2.31
N ILE A 6 8.69 6.15 2.69
CA ILE A 6 8.20 5.32 3.80
C ILE A 6 9.26 5.32 4.90
N TYR A 7 8.87 5.69 6.12
CA TYR A 7 9.74 5.71 7.29
C TYR A 7 9.26 4.66 8.29
N CYS A 8 10.15 3.73 8.65
CA CYS A 8 9.90 2.77 9.72
C CYS A 8 10.18 3.45 11.07
N LEU A 9 9.16 3.61 11.89
CA LEU A 9 9.27 4.21 13.23
C LEU A 9 9.55 3.15 14.30
N ASP A 10 8.85 2.02 14.20
CA ASP A 10 8.99 0.88 15.10
C ASP A 10 8.85 -0.42 14.30
N ALA A 11 9.69 -1.41 14.59
CA ALA A 11 9.84 -2.62 13.79
C ALA A 11 9.63 -3.85 14.67
N ASP A 12 8.38 -4.23 14.87
CA ASP A 12 7.97 -5.41 15.65
C ASP A 12 7.45 -6.56 14.77
N GLY A 13 8.18 -6.85 13.69
CA GLY A 13 7.82 -7.92 12.75
C GLY A 13 6.92 -7.48 11.60
N ALA A 14 6.67 -8.40 10.66
CA ALA A 14 5.89 -8.24 9.44
C ALA A 14 6.08 -6.88 8.70
N LEU A 15 7.30 -6.32 8.73
CA LEU A 15 7.55 -4.92 8.35
C LEU A 15 7.12 -4.60 6.91
N PHE A 16 7.30 -5.56 6.01
CA PHE A 16 6.89 -5.41 4.61
C PHE A 16 5.37 -5.23 4.46
N ASP A 17 4.56 -5.93 5.27
CA ASP A 17 3.11 -5.86 5.20
C ASP A 17 2.60 -4.50 5.65
N THR A 18 3.15 -4.01 6.76
CA THR A 18 2.88 -2.66 7.26
C THR A 18 3.32 -1.59 6.26
N ALA A 19 4.52 -1.73 5.69
CA ALA A 19 5.03 -0.78 4.70
C ALA A 19 4.15 -0.74 3.44
N LEU A 20 3.74 -1.89 2.91
CA LEU A 20 2.88 -1.95 1.73
C LEU A 20 1.50 -1.36 2.02
N LEU A 21 0.90 -1.67 3.17
CA LEU A 21 -0.39 -1.09 3.57
C LEU A 21 -0.29 0.44 3.73
N SER A 22 0.82 0.94 4.31
CA SER A 22 1.06 2.38 4.45
C SER A 22 1.16 3.09 3.08
N ALA A 23 1.82 2.46 2.11
CA ALA A 23 1.93 2.96 0.74
C ALA A 23 0.55 3.04 0.07
N VAL A 24 -0.25 1.99 0.22
CA VAL A 24 -1.61 1.92 -0.32
C VAL A 24 -2.50 2.98 0.31
N ALA A 25 -2.44 3.16 1.63
CA ALA A 25 -3.20 4.20 2.33
C ALA A 25 -2.79 5.60 1.88
N ALA A 26 -1.48 5.88 1.80
CA ALA A 26 -0.96 7.18 1.36
C ALA A 26 -1.43 7.54 -0.06
N PHE A 27 -1.34 6.60 -1.00
CA PHE A 27 -1.82 6.84 -2.37
C PHE A 27 -3.34 6.91 -2.48
N SER A 28 -4.07 6.19 -1.62
CA SER A 28 -5.53 6.22 -1.61
C SER A 28 -6.07 7.56 -1.10
N HIS A 29 -5.34 8.25 -0.23
CA HIS A 29 -5.69 9.59 0.27
C HIS A 29 -5.01 10.74 -0.52
N LEU A 30 -4.08 10.44 -1.44
CA LEU A 30 -3.32 11.47 -2.15
C LEU A 30 -4.21 12.39 -3.00
N ASN A 31 -4.12 13.69 -2.71
CA ASN A 31 -4.79 14.75 -3.46
C ASN A 31 -3.79 15.54 -4.32
N ILE A 32 -4.01 15.57 -5.63
CA ILE A 32 -3.22 16.32 -6.59
C ILE A 32 -3.71 17.78 -6.60
N PRO A 33 -2.85 18.77 -6.35
CA PRO A 33 -3.25 20.19 -6.34
C PRO A 33 -3.55 20.73 -7.73
N VAL A 34 -4.25 21.85 -7.77
CA VAL A 34 -4.52 22.59 -9.01
C VAL A 34 -3.23 23.26 -9.50
N VAL A 35 -2.95 23.11 -10.79
CA VAL A 35 -1.77 23.68 -11.44
C VAL A 35 -2.13 24.39 -12.75
N SER A 36 -1.40 25.46 -13.06
CA SER A 36 -1.47 26.20 -14.33
C SER A 36 -0.11 26.20 -15.02
N LEU A 37 -0.10 26.53 -16.32
CA LEU A 37 1.12 26.70 -17.11
C LEU A 37 1.42 28.19 -17.29
N ASN A 38 2.63 28.61 -16.91
CA ASN A 38 3.13 29.95 -17.20
C ASN A 38 3.47 30.13 -18.69
N ASP A 39 3.75 31.36 -19.11
CA ASP A 39 4.20 31.68 -20.47
C ASP A 39 5.48 30.95 -20.89
N ASP A 40 6.35 30.65 -19.93
CA ASP A 40 7.57 29.86 -20.15
C ASP A 40 7.32 28.33 -20.18
N GLY A 41 6.06 27.89 -20.14
CA GLY A 41 5.69 26.47 -20.13
C GLY A 41 5.97 25.75 -18.80
N ARG A 42 6.22 26.50 -17.71
CA ARG A 42 6.47 25.95 -16.37
C ARG A 42 5.17 25.74 -15.60
N ILE A 43 5.11 24.67 -14.83
CA ILE A 43 3.97 24.34 -13.97
C ILE A 43 4.02 25.20 -12.70
N VAL A 44 2.95 25.93 -12.40
CA VAL A 44 2.81 26.73 -11.19
C VAL A 44 1.58 26.26 -10.40
N LEU A 45 1.72 26.22 -9.08
CA LEU A 45 0.63 25.90 -8.17
C LEU A 45 -0.34 27.08 -8.12
N VAL A 46 -1.62 26.81 -8.35
CA VAL A 46 -2.67 27.83 -8.19
C VAL A 46 -3.25 27.67 -6.79
N SER A 47 -2.89 28.57 -5.88
CA SER A 47 -3.55 28.68 -4.58
C SER A 47 -4.80 29.58 -4.70
N GLU A 48 -5.77 29.39 -3.80
CA GLU A 48 -6.99 30.20 -3.74
C GLU A 48 -6.70 31.71 -3.63
N ASP A 49 -5.61 32.10 -2.98
CA ASP A 49 -5.17 33.50 -2.87
C ASP A 49 -4.72 34.09 -4.22
N THR A 50 -4.23 33.26 -5.13
CA THR A 50 -3.73 33.69 -6.46
C THR A 50 -4.86 33.86 -7.47
N VAL A 51 -6.05 33.28 -7.22
CA VAL A 51 -7.23 33.43 -8.09
C VAL A 51 -7.72 34.89 -8.13
N ARG A 52 -7.47 35.67 -7.06
CA ARG A 52 -7.84 37.10 -7.01
C ARG A 52 -6.90 38.01 -7.81
N LEU A 53 -5.69 37.56 -8.13
CA LEU A 53 -4.71 38.30 -8.92
C LEU A 53 -4.54 37.63 -10.28
N LYS A 54 -5.50 37.89 -11.18
CA LYS A 54 -5.42 37.72 -12.64
C LYS A 54 -4.65 36.48 -13.12
N LEU A 55 -5.32 35.33 -13.25
CA LEU A 55 -4.85 34.29 -14.16
C LEU A 55 -4.97 34.78 -15.60
N GLU A 56 -3.84 34.91 -16.31
CA GLU A 56 -3.81 35.18 -17.75
C GLU A 56 -3.96 33.90 -18.61
N LYS A 57 -4.06 32.69 -18.01
CA LYS A 57 -4.30 31.41 -18.70
C LYS A 57 -5.20 30.46 -17.92
N GLU A 58 -5.97 29.64 -18.66
CA GLU A 58 -6.85 28.61 -18.10
C GLU A 58 -6.05 27.55 -17.31
N PRO A 59 -6.52 27.16 -16.11
CA PRO A 59 -5.87 26.12 -15.31
C PRO A 59 -5.95 24.75 -16.00
N VAL A 60 -4.95 23.89 -15.79
CA VAL A 60 -4.89 22.54 -16.40
C VAL A 60 -5.90 21.58 -15.77
N ASN A 61 -6.27 21.82 -14.50
CA ASN A 61 -7.39 21.16 -13.82
C ASN A 61 -8.14 22.21 -13.00
N THR A 62 -9.46 22.07 -12.89
CA THR A 62 -10.31 23.05 -12.19
C THR A 62 -10.30 22.88 -10.67
N GLU A 63 -10.04 21.66 -10.18
CA GLU A 63 -10.13 21.29 -8.76
C GLU A 63 -9.02 20.33 -8.33
N LYS A 64 -8.84 20.19 -7.01
CA LYS A 64 -7.98 19.16 -6.43
C LYS A 64 -8.49 17.79 -6.89
N ARG A 65 -7.59 16.94 -7.37
CA ARG A 65 -7.95 15.63 -7.93
C ARG A 65 -7.39 14.51 -7.09
N LYS A 66 -8.27 13.64 -6.59
CA LYS A 66 -7.87 12.38 -5.95
C LYS A 66 -7.22 11.43 -6.96
N LEU A 67 -6.15 10.76 -6.54
CA LEU A 67 -5.50 9.74 -7.37
C LEU A 67 -6.43 8.52 -7.52
N LYS A 68 -6.70 8.11 -8.77
CA LYS A 68 -7.47 6.89 -9.04
C LYS A 68 -6.52 5.70 -9.13
N LEU A 69 -6.62 4.79 -8.15
CA LEU A 69 -5.89 3.52 -8.14
C LEU A 69 -6.77 2.43 -8.75
N ASN A 70 -6.23 1.68 -9.71
CA ASN A 70 -6.98 0.62 -10.39
C ASN A 70 -7.09 -0.67 -9.55
N SER A 71 -6.04 -0.97 -8.79
CA SER A 71 -5.99 -2.17 -7.94
C SER A 71 -5.07 -1.90 -6.76
N LEU A 72 -5.48 -2.36 -5.57
CA LEU A 72 -4.75 -2.16 -4.33
C LEU A 72 -4.06 -3.47 -3.94
N PRO A 73 -2.72 -3.50 -3.83
CA PRO A 73 -2.00 -4.68 -3.36
C PRO A 73 -2.01 -4.77 -1.83
N PHE A 74 -2.21 -5.98 -1.31
CA PHE A 74 -2.11 -6.30 0.11
C PHE A 74 -1.19 -7.49 0.27
N SER A 75 -0.34 -7.48 1.30
CA SER A 75 0.55 -8.58 1.57
C SER A 75 0.25 -9.25 2.90
N LEU A 76 0.64 -10.52 2.96
CA LEU A 76 0.71 -11.29 4.19
C LEU A 76 2.03 -12.04 4.19
N THR A 77 2.80 -11.81 5.24
CA THR A 77 4.03 -12.51 5.57
C THR A 77 3.68 -13.64 6.52
N CYS A 78 4.14 -14.83 6.16
CA CYS A 78 3.93 -16.06 6.91
C CYS A 78 5.27 -16.74 7.20
N ILE A 79 5.42 -17.24 8.41
CA ILE A 79 6.50 -18.13 8.80
C ILE A 79 6.06 -19.56 8.56
N LEU A 80 6.96 -20.35 7.96
CA LEU A 80 6.79 -21.79 7.81
C LEU A 80 7.71 -22.52 8.79
N HIS A 81 7.11 -23.25 9.72
CA HIS A 81 7.84 -24.07 10.68
C HIS A 81 7.27 -25.48 10.77
N LYS A 82 8.01 -26.47 10.26
CA LYS A 82 7.57 -27.88 10.18
C LYS A 82 6.22 -27.98 9.43
N ASN A 83 5.14 -28.29 10.14
CA ASN A 83 3.79 -28.40 9.61
C ASN A 83 2.88 -27.22 10.00
N TYR A 84 3.45 -26.16 10.58
CA TYR A 84 2.73 -24.99 11.04
C TYR A 84 3.02 -23.80 10.13
N ILE A 85 1.97 -23.02 9.87
CA ILE A 85 2.03 -21.74 9.19
C ILE A 85 1.63 -20.69 10.23
N LEU A 86 2.52 -19.76 10.52
CA LEU A 86 2.24 -18.61 11.39
C LEU A 86 2.10 -17.39 10.49
N ALA A 87 1.02 -16.65 10.63
CA ALA A 87 0.74 -15.46 9.86
C ALA A 87 1.00 -14.21 10.72
N ASP A 88 1.51 -13.14 10.10
CA ASP A 88 1.79 -11.86 10.78
C ASP A 88 2.77 -12.02 11.97
N PRO A 89 4.02 -12.41 11.70
CA PRO A 89 4.97 -12.72 12.77
C PRO A 89 5.49 -11.47 13.47
N THR A 90 5.70 -11.60 14.77
CA THR A 90 6.42 -10.63 15.62
C THR A 90 7.92 -10.60 15.33
N ALA A 91 8.64 -9.56 15.79
CA ALA A 91 10.08 -9.50 15.61
C ALA A 91 10.83 -10.67 16.27
N GLU A 92 10.34 -11.14 17.42
CA GLU A 92 10.90 -12.32 18.10
C GLU A 92 10.74 -13.59 17.26
N GLU A 93 9.54 -13.81 16.71
CA GLU A 93 9.26 -14.96 15.85
C GLU A 93 10.07 -14.92 14.55
N ASP A 94 10.21 -13.74 13.93
CA ASP A 94 10.98 -13.56 12.71
C ASP A 94 12.48 -13.81 12.94
N SER A 95 13.00 -13.48 14.14
CA SER A 95 14.42 -13.63 14.48
C SER A 95 14.88 -15.09 14.64
N ILE A 96 13.97 -16.00 15.01
CA ILE A 96 14.27 -17.41 15.29
C ILE A 96 13.92 -18.35 14.14
N MET A 97 13.21 -17.86 13.13
CA MET A 97 12.65 -18.68 12.06
C MET A 97 13.44 -18.58 10.77
N GLU A 98 13.65 -19.72 10.11
CA GLU A 98 14.53 -19.80 8.94
C GLU A 98 13.77 -19.73 7.60
N THR A 99 12.44 -19.94 7.59
CA THR A 99 11.64 -19.92 6.37
C THR A 99 10.46 -18.97 6.50
N ILE A 100 10.50 -17.91 5.71
CA ILE A 100 9.43 -16.91 5.60
C ILE A 100 8.91 -16.94 4.15
N VAL A 101 7.61 -16.73 3.99
CA VAL A 101 6.93 -16.59 2.71
C VAL A 101 6.07 -15.34 2.77
N THR A 102 6.26 -14.43 1.83
CA THR A 102 5.40 -13.25 1.67
C THR A 102 4.54 -13.43 0.42
N VAL A 103 3.22 -13.35 0.61
CA VAL A 103 2.22 -13.42 -0.45
C VAL A 103 1.63 -12.03 -0.65
N VAL A 104 1.63 -11.52 -1.88
CA VAL A 104 0.98 -10.26 -2.24
C VAL A 104 -0.21 -10.56 -3.15
N LEU A 105 -1.40 -10.15 -2.73
CA LEU A 105 -2.63 -10.27 -3.49
C LEU A 105 -3.17 -8.89 -3.86
N ASP A 106 -3.91 -8.82 -4.96
CA ASP A 106 -4.64 -7.63 -5.34
C ASP A 106 -6.04 -7.60 -4.70
N SER A 107 -6.77 -6.48 -4.85
CA SER A 107 -8.16 -6.34 -4.34
C SER A 107 -9.18 -7.29 -4.99
N SER A 108 -8.80 -7.98 -6.08
CA SER A 108 -9.58 -9.03 -6.75
C SER A 108 -9.08 -10.45 -6.41
N TYR A 109 -8.20 -10.59 -5.42
CA TYR A 109 -7.58 -11.84 -4.98
C TYR A 109 -6.66 -12.51 -6.02
N HIS A 110 -6.20 -11.77 -7.02
CA HIS A 110 -5.16 -12.25 -7.93
C HIS A 110 -3.80 -12.17 -7.26
N LEU A 111 -2.98 -13.18 -7.50
CA LEU A 111 -1.60 -13.22 -7.00
C LEU A 111 -0.74 -12.23 -7.79
N VAL A 112 -0.22 -11.22 -7.08
CA VAL A 112 0.68 -10.20 -7.64
C VAL A 112 2.13 -10.64 -7.48
N SER A 113 2.49 -11.14 -6.30
CA SER A 113 3.84 -11.60 -5.99
C SER A 113 3.82 -12.70 -4.94
N LEU A 114 4.76 -13.63 -5.05
CA LEU A 114 5.06 -14.64 -4.06
C LEU A 114 6.56 -14.64 -3.86
N ASN A 115 7.01 -14.36 -2.64
CA ASN A 115 8.44 -14.33 -2.31
C ASN A 115 8.75 -15.36 -1.22
N LYS A 116 9.63 -16.29 -1.53
CA LYS A 116 10.27 -17.20 -0.57
C LYS A 116 11.78 -17.05 -0.75
N PRO A 117 12.46 -16.22 0.07
CA PRO A 117 13.87 -15.89 -0.14
C PRO A 117 14.81 -17.08 0.11
N GLY A 118 14.36 -18.11 0.83
CA GLY A 118 15.18 -19.27 1.18
C GLY A 118 14.57 -20.05 2.34
N GLY A 119 15.39 -20.86 3.01
CA GLY A 119 15.02 -21.59 4.22
C GLY A 119 14.81 -23.10 4.03
N PRO A 120 14.98 -23.89 5.10
CA PRO A 120 15.00 -25.35 5.07
C PRO A 120 13.64 -25.99 4.78
N VAL A 121 12.53 -25.28 5.04
CA VAL A 121 11.19 -25.85 4.85
C VAL A 121 10.85 -25.87 3.35
N LEU A 122 10.52 -27.07 2.87
CA LEU A 122 10.03 -27.29 1.51
C LEU A 122 8.62 -26.73 1.40
N SER A 123 8.44 -25.72 0.56
CA SER A 123 7.12 -25.16 0.25
C SER A 123 6.44 -26.05 -0.79
N HIS A 124 5.84 -27.14 -0.33
CA HIS A 124 4.94 -27.94 -1.16
C HIS A 124 3.78 -27.06 -1.64
N THR A 125 3.20 -27.41 -2.80
CA THR A 125 2.10 -26.65 -3.40
C THR A 125 0.93 -26.44 -2.45
N SER A 126 0.64 -27.42 -1.58
CA SER A 126 -0.42 -27.32 -0.56
C SER A 126 -0.16 -26.19 0.44
N VAL A 127 1.07 -26.10 0.96
CA VAL A 127 1.45 -25.07 1.95
C VAL A 127 1.34 -23.67 1.35
N ILE A 128 1.74 -23.51 0.08
CA ILE A 128 1.61 -22.23 -0.63
C ILE A 128 0.13 -21.88 -0.84
N GLN A 129 -0.71 -22.87 -1.19
CA GLN A 129 -2.16 -22.66 -1.32
C GLN A 129 -2.79 -22.24 0.00
N ASP A 130 -2.37 -22.84 1.12
CA ASP A 130 -2.83 -22.46 2.46
C ASP A 130 -2.40 -21.02 2.81
N CYS A 131 -1.15 -20.63 2.51
CA CYS A 131 -0.69 -19.25 2.69
C CYS A 131 -1.50 -18.25 1.84
N ILE A 132 -1.82 -18.61 0.60
CA ILE A 132 -2.67 -17.78 -0.27
C ILE A 132 -4.09 -17.69 0.31
N ALA A 133 -4.64 -18.78 0.84
CA ALA A 133 -5.95 -18.77 1.48
C ALA A 133 -5.98 -17.84 2.71
N LEU A 134 -4.93 -17.87 3.54
CA LEU A 134 -4.75 -16.94 4.67
C LEU A 134 -4.63 -15.49 4.19
N ALA A 135 -3.81 -15.24 3.17
CA ALA A 135 -3.66 -13.91 2.59
C ALA A 135 -4.99 -13.35 2.06
N ARG A 136 -5.84 -14.19 1.46
CA ARG A 136 -7.19 -13.78 1.01
C ARG A 136 -8.08 -13.36 2.17
N HIS A 137 -8.01 -14.05 3.31
CA HIS A 137 -8.75 -13.66 4.51
C HIS A 137 -8.27 -12.28 5.01
N ARG A 138 -6.94 -12.10 5.08
CA ARG A 138 -6.32 -10.85 5.52
C ARG A 138 -6.67 -9.67 4.62
N VAL A 139 -6.65 -9.85 3.30
CA VAL A 139 -7.04 -8.81 2.32
C VAL A 139 -8.44 -8.27 2.63
N LYS A 140 -9.39 -9.15 2.93
CA LYS A 140 -10.77 -8.76 3.22
C LYS A 140 -10.86 -7.90 4.48
N GLU A 141 -10.14 -8.26 5.54
CA GLU A 141 -10.07 -7.49 6.78
C GLU A 141 -9.44 -6.11 6.55
N LEU A 142 -8.25 -6.10 5.93
CA LEU A 142 -7.50 -4.85 5.68
C LEU A 142 -8.24 -3.90 4.75
N GLN A 143 -8.96 -4.43 3.75
CA GLN A 143 -9.77 -3.61 2.86
C GLN A 143 -10.92 -2.94 3.62
N SER A 144 -11.53 -3.61 4.60
CA SER A 144 -12.56 -3.00 5.45
C SER A 144 -11.96 -1.85 6.28
N VAL A 145 -10.84 -2.10 6.97
CA VAL A 145 -10.18 -1.11 7.82
C VAL A 145 -9.70 0.10 7.01
N LEU A 146 -9.14 -0.14 5.82
CA LEU A 146 -8.68 0.93 4.94
C LEU A 146 -9.84 1.82 4.48
N ASN A 147 -10.96 1.22 4.08
CA ASN A 147 -12.13 1.99 3.63
C ASN A 147 -12.76 2.80 4.76
N GLU A 148 -12.81 2.23 5.96
CA GLU A 148 -13.27 2.94 7.18
C GLU A 148 -12.36 4.13 7.47
N ALA A 149 -11.04 3.93 7.54
CA ALA A 149 -10.08 4.99 7.79
C ALA A 149 -10.10 6.11 6.73
N ILE A 150 -10.29 5.77 5.45
CA ILE A 150 -10.42 6.77 4.39
C ILE A 150 -11.71 7.57 4.53
N SER A 151 -12.81 6.90 4.89
CA SER A 151 -14.11 7.56 5.05
C SER A 151 -14.07 8.55 6.22
N ASP A 152 -13.47 8.17 7.35
CA ASP A 152 -13.35 9.04 8.52
C ASP A 152 -12.54 10.32 8.23
N MET A 153 -11.51 10.23 7.37
CA MET A 153 -10.71 11.39 6.97
C MET A 153 -11.40 12.31 5.94
N GLU A 154 -12.48 11.86 5.31
CA GLU A 154 -13.25 12.68 4.34
C GLU A 154 -14.36 13.51 5.00
N VAL A 155 -14.60 13.36 6.31
CA VAL A 155 -15.71 14.01 7.04
C VAL A 155 -15.37 15.43 7.57
N ASP A 156 -14.20 15.97 7.26
CA ASP A 156 -13.79 17.34 7.64
C ASP A 156 -13.98 18.40 6.51
#